data_AF-A0A958LTQ8-F1
#
_entry.id   AF-A0A958LTQ8-F1
#
_cell.length_a   1.000
_cell.length_b   1.000
_cell.length_c   1.000
_cell.angle_alpha   90.00
_cell.angle_beta   90.00
_cell.angle_gamma   90.00
#
_symmetry.space_group_name_H-M   'P 1'
#
loop_
_entity.id
_entity.type
_entity.pdbx_description
1 polymer ?
#
loop_
_entity_poly.entity_id
_entity_poly.type
_entity_poly.pdbx_seq_one_letter_code
_entity_poly.pdbx_strand_id
1 'polypeptide(L)'
;LRVKKQIRSGEINTEAWDKVPGWVSWVLHALTDQQGVDFDPVQLRRTLRDRVSVDELKRAIDLLVESGELKRSDDGQLTKGRELVNGYESIPVAMVRKIQAELIYLGLESLFQDDPTEREIGALTMALTKEEFEKIKFEVRQLKKRLLKDIKVSRSQSKGERVYQLNIQLFPVSNTIEGASQ
;
A
#
# COMPACT_ATOMS: atom_id res chain seq x y z
N LEU A 1 18.10 -3.37 9.50
CA LEU A 1 16.84 -2.64 9.79
C LEU A 1 16.32 -3.05 11.16
N ARG A 2 16.06 -2.09 12.06
CA ARG A 2 15.59 -2.28 13.45
C ARG A 2 14.37 -3.21 13.56
N VAL A 3 13.50 -3.19 12.55
CA VAL A 3 12.33 -4.07 12.41
C VAL A 3 12.71 -5.56 12.35
N LYS A 4 13.75 -5.95 11.60
CA LYS A 4 14.23 -7.35 11.55
C LYS A 4 14.74 -7.84 12.91
N LYS A 5 15.19 -6.92 13.79
CA LYS A 5 15.63 -7.23 15.16
C LYS A 5 14.43 -7.42 16.09
N GLN A 6 13.37 -6.64 15.92
CA GLN A 6 12.12 -6.74 16.70
C GLN A 6 11.29 -7.98 16.36
N ILE A 7 11.29 -8.43 15.10
CA ILE A 7 10.71 -9.72 14.70
C ILE A 7 11.48 -10.86 15.37
N ARG A 8 12.82 -10.82 15.39
CA ARG A 8 13.66 -11.84 16.06
C ARG A 8 13.52 -11.84 17.58
N SER A 9 13.18 -10.70 18.20
CA SER A 9 13.04 -10.61 19.65
C SER A 9 11.66 -11.02 20.18
N GLY A 10 10.75 -11.47 19.31
CA GLY A 10 9.40 -11.90 19.70
C GLY A 10 8.46 -10.77 20.10
N GLU A 11 8.87 -9.49 19.97
CA GLU A 11 8.00 -8.31 20.17
C GLU A 11 6.86 -8.27 19.15
N ILE A 12 7.05 -8.95 18.02
CA ILE A 12 6.09 -9.10 16.94
C ILE A 12 5.69 -10.58 16.89
N ASN A 13 4.41 -10.88 17.17
CA ASN A 13 3.87 -12.23 17.05
C ASN A 13 3.91 -12.68 15.57
N THR A 14 4.66 -13.75 15.28
CA THR A 14 4.89 -14.30 13.94
C THR A 14 3.63 -14.90 13.30
N GLU A 15 2.76 -15.56 14.06
CA GLU A 15 1.50 -16.09 13.52
C GLU A 15 0.54 -14.96 13.12
N ALA A 16 0.46 -13.89 13.92
CA ALA A 16 -0.29 -12.70 13.54
C ALA A 16 0.34 -11.99 12.34
N TRP A 17 1.67 -12.04 12.21
CA TRP A 17 2.43 -11.43 11.13
C TRP A 17 2.20 -12.13 9.79
N ASP A 18 2.16 -13.46 9.77
CA ASP A 18 1.97 -14.26 8.55
C ASP A 18 0.52 -14.21 8.04
N LYS A 19 -0.44 -13.92 8.92
CA LYS A 19 -1.86 -13.68 8.57
C LYS A 19 -2.15 -12.29 8.00
N VAL A 20 -1.18 -11.36 8.04
CA VAL A 20 -1.35 -10.01 7.46
C VAL A 20 -1.28 -10.12 5.93
N PRO A 21 -2.32 -9.68 5.20
CA PRO A 21 -2.25 -9.54 3.75
C PRO A 21 -1.07 -8.64 3.37
N GLY A 22 -0.16 -9.16 2.55
CA GLY A 22 0.98 -8.39 2.06
C GLY A 22 0.55 -7.28 1.10
N TRP A 23 1.51 -6.45 0.68
CA TRP A 23 1.28 -5.41 -0.34
C TRP A 23 0.59 -5.93 -1.61
N VAL A 24 0.81 -7.22 -1.94
CA VAL A 24 0.22 -7.91 -3.10
C VAL A 24 -1.30 -7.83 -3.07
N SER A 25 -1.94 -8.00 -1.92
CA SER A 25 -3.41 -7.97 -1.80
C SER A 25 -3.99 -6.60 -2.20
N TRP A 26 -3.33 -5.51 -1.83
CA TRP A 26 -3.72 -4.15 -2.20
C TRP A 26 -3.60 -3.92 -3.71
N VAL A 27 -2.52 -4.45 -4.31
CA VAL A 27 -2.29 -4.34 -5.75
C VAL A 27 -3.28 -5.21 -6.52
N LEU A 28 -3.59 -6.42 -6.07
CA LEU A 28 -4.62 -7.27 -6.68
C LEU A 28 -6.00 -6.60 -6.63
N HIS A 29 -6.35 -5.98 -5.50
CA HIS A 29 -7.60 -5.23 -5.39
C HIS A 29 -7.63 -3.98 -6.31
N ALA A 30 -6.49 -3.31 -6.52
CA ALA A 30 -6.40 -2.20 -7.47
C ALA A 30 -6.42 -2.68 -8.94
N LEU A 31 -5.81 -3.84 -9.22
CA LEU A 31 -5.74 -4.44 -10.54
C LEU A 31 -7.11 -4.75 -11.12
N THR A 32 -8.14 -4.99 -10.30
CA THR A 32 -9.52 -5.15 -10.81
C THR A 32 -10.00 -3.93 -11.58
N ASP A 33 -9.43 -2.76 -11.33
CA ASP A 33 -9.77 -1.51 -12.03
C ASP A 33 -8.86 -1.25 -13.24
N GLN A 34 -7.89 -2.13 -13.52
CA GLN A 34 -7.01 -2.05 -14.68
C GLN A 34 -7.64 -2.74 -15.90
N GLN A 35 -7.52 -2.12 -17.06
CA GLN A 35 -8.00 -2.69 -18.32
C GLN A 35 -7.16 -3.90 -18.74
N GLY A 36 -7.81 -4.92 -19.27
CA GLY A 36 -7.14 -6.10 -19.84
C GLY A 36 -6.35 -6.95 -18.85
N VAL A 37 -6.57 -6.78 -17.54
CA VAL A 37 -5.93 -7.65 -16.54
C VAL A 37 -6.47 -9.08 -16.66
N ASP A 38 -5.55 -10.04 -16.66
CA ASP A 38 -5.85 -11.45 -16.51
C ASP A 38 -5.44 -11.88 -15.10
N PHE A 39 -6.40 -12.42 -14.33
CA PHE A 39 -6.18 -12.87 -12.96
C PHE A 39 -5.64 -14.31 -12.86
N ASP A 40 -5.27 -14.93 -13.98
CA ASP A 40 -4.43 -16.11 -13.97
C ASP A 40 -3.10 -15.83 -13.24
N PRO A 41 -2.70 -16.64 -12.24
CA PRO A 41 -1.49 -16.41 -11.46
C PRO A 41 -0.18 -16.30 -12.27
N VAL A 42 -0.06 -16.97 -13.42
CA VAL A 42 1.13 -16.89 -14.28
C VAL A 42 1.15 -15.54 -15.02
N GLN A 43 0.00 -15.07 -15.50
CA GLN A 43 -0.10 -13.75 -16.13
C GLN A 43 0.08 -12.62 -15.11
N LEU A 44 -0.52 -12.73 -13.92
CA LEU A 44 -0.34 -11.76 -12.85
C LEU A 44 1.11 -11.61 -12.43
N ARG A 45 1.87 -12.71 -12.35
CA ARG A 45 3.31 -12.66 -12.07
C ARG A 45 4.04 -11.76 -13.07
N ARG A 46 3.73 -11.87 -14.36
CA ARG A 46 4.31 -11.00 -15.41
C ARG A 46 3.85 -9.55 -15.28
N THR A 47 2.56 -9.34 -15.02
CA THR A 47 1.98 -8.01 -14.76
C THR A 47 2.65 -7.31 -13.57
N LEU A 48 3.03 -8.09 -12.55
CA LEU A 48 3.74 -7.63 -11.34
C LEU A 48 5.27 -7.71 -11.47
N ARG A 49 5.78 -7.81 -12.71
CA ARG A 49 7.22 -7.78 -13.03
C ARG A 49 8.04 -8.83 -12.29
N ASP A 50 7.50 -10.03 -12.17
CA ASP A 50 8.14 -11.20 -11.52
C ASP A 50 8.49 -11.02 -10.04
N ARG A 51 7.94 -10.00 -9.37
CA ARG A 51 8.21 -9.70 -7.95
C ARG A 51 7.53 -10.66 -6.98
N VAL A 52 6.54 -11.41 -7.45
CA VAL A 52 5.68 -12.26 -6.62
C VAL A 52 5.62 -13.67 -7.22
N SER A 53 5.76 -14.68 -6.36
CA SER A 53 5.64 -16.07 -6.80
C SER A 53 4.20 -16.43 -7.17
N VAL A 54 4.04 -17.41 -8.07
CA VAL A 54 2.71 -17.92 -8.47
C VAL A 54 1.92 -18.44 -7.25
N ASP A 55 2.58 -19.12 -6.33
CA ASP A 55 1.92 -19.69 -5.14
C ASP A 55 1.48 -18.59 -4.17
N GLU A 56 2.24 -17.51 -4.06
CA GLU A 56 1.85 -16.35 -3.27
C GLU A 56 0.65 -15.61 -3.89
N LEU A 57 0.61 -15.48 -5.22
CA LEU A 57 -0.55 -14.90 -5.91
C LEU A 57 -1.81 -15.72 -5.70
N LYS A 58 -1.72 -17.06 -5.82
CA LYS A 58 -2.85 -17.96 -5.55
C LYS A 58 -3.39 -17.76 -4.13
N ARG A 59 -2.50 -17.83 -3.12
CA ARG A 59 -2.87 -17.61 -1.72
C ARG A 59 -3.51 -16.23 -1.50
N ALA A 60 -2.95 -15.18 -2.08
CA ALA A 60 -3.48 -13.82 -1.93
C ALA A 60 -4.86 -13.65 -2.58
N ILE A 61 -5.08 -14.25 -3.74
CA ILE A 61 -6.39 -14.26 -4.42
C ILE A 61 -7.41 -15.01 -3.58
N ASP A 62 -7.07 -16.22 -3.12
CA ASP A 62 -7.98 -17.05 -2.33
C ASP A 62 -8.40 -16.32 -1.04
N LEU A 63 -7.45 -15.71 -0.33
CA LEU A 63 -7.73 -14.90 0.86
C LEU A 63 -8.68 -13.73 0.58
N LEU A 64 -8.48 -13.01 -0.54
CA LEU A 64 -9.34 -11.89 -0.92
C LEU A 64 -10.76 -12.32 -1.33
N VAL A 65 -10.89 -13.51 -1.92
CA VAL A 65 -12.20 -14.08 -2.25
C VAL A 65 -12.91 -14.58 -1.00
N GLU A 66 -12.19 -15.26 -0.11
CA GLU A 66 -12.69 -15.74 1.19
C GLU A 66 -13.11 -14.58 2.10
N SER A 67 -12.36 -13.48 2.14
CA SER A 67 -12.71 -12.27 2.89
C SER A 67 -13.87 -11.49 2.27
N GLY A 68 -14.22 -11.79 1.02
CA GLY A 68 -15.27 -11.10 0.26
C GLY A 68 -14.85 -9.75 -0.29
N GLU A 69 -13.56 -9.40 -0.24
CA GLU A 69 -12.97 -8.21 -0.87
C GLU A 69 -12.93 -8.33 -2.40
N LEU A 70 -12.78 -9.56 -2.91
CA LEU A 70 -12.94 -9.90 -4.31
C LEU A 70 -14.07 -10.90 -4.48
N LYS A 71 -14.70 -10.89 -5.65
CA LYS A 71 -15.73 -11.85 -6.05
C LYS A 71 -15.46 -12.35 -7.45
N ARG A 72 -15.66 -13.65 -7.65
CA ARG A 72 -15.70 -14.25 -8.98
C ARG A 72 -17.07 -13.96 -9.58
N SER A 73 -17.09 -13.30 -10.74
CA SER A 73 -18.31 -13.14 -11.54
C SER A 73 -18.63 -14.42 -12.31
N ASP A 74 -19.84 -14.49 -12.88
CA ASP A 74 -20.34 -15.66 -13.60
C ASP A 74 -19.53 -16.01 -14.85
N ASP A 75 -18.82 -15.02 -15.42
CA ASP A 75 -17.88 -15.17 -16.53
C ASP A 75 -16.46 -15.56 -16.10
N GLY A 76 -16.25 -15.80 -14.79
CA GLY A 76 -14.98 -16.21 -14.21
C GLY A 76 -14.00 -15.08 -13.90
N GLN A 77 -14.35 -13.80 -14.17
CA GLN A 77 -13.49 -12.66 -13.84
C GLN A 77 -13.50 -12.34 -12.34
N LEU A 78 -12.42 -11.74 -11.84
CA LEU A 78 -12.38 -11.20 -10.48
C LEU A 78 -12.79 -9.72 -10.49
N THR A 79 -13.83 -9.42 -9.71
CA THR A 79 -14.36 -8.08 -9.51
C THR A 79 -14.28 -7.70 -8.04
N LYS A 80 -14.38 -6.41 -7.73
CA LYS A 80 -14.46 -5.98 -6.33
C LYS A 80 -15.69 -6.54 -5.67
N GLY A 81 -15.52 -7.07 -4.47
CA GLY A 81 -16.62 -7.49 -3.63
C GLY A 81 -17.45 -6.32 -3.13
N ARG A 82 -18.39 -6.60 -2.21
CA ARG A 82 -19.11 -5.48 -1.56
C ARG A 82 -18.07 -4.70 -0.76
N GLU A 83 -18.12 -3.38 -0.83
CA GLU A 83 -17.39 -2.56 0.14
C GLU A 83 -17.74 -3.09 1.53
N LEU A 84 -16.76 -3.66 2.23
CA LEU A 84 -16.90 -3.91 3.65
C LEU A 84 -16.95 -2.53 4.30
N VAL A 85 -18.15 -1.96 4.38
CA VAL A 85 -18.46 -0.71 5.06
C VAL A 85 -18.12 -0.83 6.56
N ASN A 86 -17.98 -2.05 7.08
CA ASN A 86 -17.67 -2.32 8.48
C ASN A 86 -16.63 -3.44 8.57
N GLY A 87 -15.51 -3.20 9.24
CA GLY A 87 -14.49 -4.24 9.46
C GLY A 87 -13.11 -3.76 9.92
N TYR A 88 -12.85 -2.45 10.01
CA TYR A 88 -11.64 -1.91 10.64
C TYR A 88 -11.80 -1.73 12.16
N GLU A 89 -12.56 -2.59 12.83
CA GLU A 89 -12.51 -2.65 14.30
C GLU A 89 -11.13 -3.18 14.70
N SER A 90 -10.23 -2.23 14.94
CA SER A 90 -8.84 -2.38 15.38
C SER A 90 -7.95 -3.26 14.50
N ILE A 91 -7.59 -2.79 13.30
CA ILE A 91 -6.38 -3.34 12.65
C ILE A 91 -5.20 -3.14 13.61
N PRO A 92 -4.46 -4.20 14.00
CA PRO A 92 -3.35 -4.08 14.91
C PRO A 92 -2.30 -3.08 14.38
N VAL A 93 -1.76 -2.22 15.25
CA VAL A 93 -0.73 -1.24 14.86
C VAL A 93 0.48 -1.92 14.20
N ALA A 94 0.83 -3.13 14.64
CA ALA A 94 1.89 -3.94 14.06
C ALA A 94 1.62 -4.30 12.59
N MET A 95 0.36 -4.62 12.25
CA MET A 95 -0.08 -4.93 10.89
C MET A 95 0.02 -3.71 9.97
N VAL A 96 -0.43 -2.55 10.44
CA VAL A 96 -0.29 -1.27 9.70
C VAL A 96 1.18 -0.98 9.41
N ARG A 97 2.06 -1.15 10.40
CA ARG A 97 3.50 -0.92 10.25
C ARG A 97 4.16 -1.90 9.27
N LYS A 98 3.76 -3.18 9.28
CA LYS A 98 4.25 -4.18 8.32
C LYS A 98 3.95 -3.74 6.89
N ILE A 99 2.67 -3.47 6.60
CA ILE A 99 2.23 -3.07 5.26
C ILE A 99 2.92 -1.78 4.83
N GLN A 100 2.98 -0.76 5.70
CA GLN A 100 3.69 0.49 5.39
C GLN A 100 5.17 0.27 5.07
N ALA A 101 5.85 -0.64 5.78
CA ALA A 101 7.24 -0.97 5.51
C ALA A 101 7.41 -1.66 4.14
N GLU A 102 6.54 -2.59 3.79
CA GLU A 102 6.54 -3.24 2.47
C GLU A 102 6.30 -2.22 1.35
N LEU A 103 5.33 -1.31 1.51
CA LEU A 103 5.06 -0.26 0.53
C LEU A 103 6.24 0.71 0.38
N ILE A 104 6.89 1.11 1.48
CA ILE A 104 8.12 1.91 1.43
C ILE A 104 9.22 1.18 0.66
N TYR A 105 9.36 -0.13 0.88
CA TYR A 105 10.34 -0.95 0.19
C TYR A 105 10.08 -1.02 -1.32
N LEU A 106 8.83 -1.10 -1.77
CA LEU A 106 8.50 -1.00 -3.20
C LEU A 106 8.94 0.35 -3.80
N GLY A 107 8.79 1.45 -3.06
CA GLY A 107 9.28 2.75 -3.49
C GLY A 107 10.81 2.79 -3.61
N LEU A 108 11.51 2.16 -2.66
CA LEU A 108 12.96 2.01 -2.72
C LEU A 108 13.40 1.14 -3.92
N GLU A 109 12.69 0.05 -4.21
CA GLU A 109 12.99 -0.76 -5.40
C GLU A 109 12.76 0.03 -6.69
N SER A 110 11.65 0.77 -6.78
CA SER A 110 11.35 1.64 -7.93
C SER A 110 12.46 2.68 -8.16
N LEU A 111 13.04 3.23 -7.10
CA LEU A 111 14.17 4.16 -7.19
C LEU A 111 15.37 3.59 -7.96
N PHE A 112 15.64 2.28 -7.84
CA PHE A 112 16.79 1.63 -8.47
C PHE A 112 16.46 0.88 -9.76
N GLN A 113 15.21 0.45 -9.96
CA GLN A 113 14.82 -0.43 -11.06
C GLN A 113 14.04 0.28 -12.18
N ASP A 114 13.29 1.34 -11.85
CA ASP A 114 12.41 1.99 -12.81
C ASP A 114 13.07 3.22 -13.43
N ASP A 115 12.81 3.42 -14.72
CA ASP A 115 13.26 4.60 -15.47
C ASP A 115 12.70 5.88 -14.82
N PRO A 116 13.49 6.96 -14.66
CA PRO A 116 13.00 8.24 -14.16
C PRO A 116 11.76 8.78 -14.89
N THR A 117 11.52 8.47 -16.16
CA THR A 117 10.31 8.93 -16.87
C THR A 117 9.04 8.18 -16.47
N GLU A 118 9.18 7.02 -15.81
CA GLU A 118 8.08 6.15 -15.40
C GLU A 118 7.64 6.38 -13.94
N ARG A 119 8.28 7.31 -13.22
CA ARG A 119 8.06 7.55 -11.80
C ARG A 119 8.31 9.00 -11.39
N GLU A 120 7.70 9.40 -10.29
CA GLU A 120 7.98 10.68 -9.64
C GLU A 120 8.50 10.40 -8.23
N ILE A 121 9.79 10.67 -7.99
CA ILE A 121 10.42 10.51 -6.67
C ILE A 121 11.20 11.78 -6.33
N GLY A 122 10.77 12.46 -5.28
CA GLY A 122 11.42 13.65 -4.74
C GLY A 122 11.33 13.71 -3.22
N ALA A 123 12.14 14.58 -2.61
CA ALA A 123 12.16 14.79 -1.17
C ALA A 123 12.43 16.26 -0.82
N LEU A 124 11.91 16.69 0.33
CA LEU A 124 12.13 18.02 0.90
C LEU A 124 12.61 17.85 2.34
N THR A 125 13.61 18.64 2.74
CA THR A 125 14.10 18.71 4.13
C THR A 125 13.85 20.12 4.66
N MET A 126 13.12 20.22 5.77
CA MET A 126 12.62 21.49 6.30
C MET A 126 12.76 21.52 7.83
N ALA A 127 13.09 22.69 8.38
CA ALA A 127 12.92 22.97 9.80
C ALA A 127 11.53 23.57 10.00
N LEU A 128 10.71 22.97 10.86
CA LEU A 128 9.31 23.33 11.05
C LEU A 128 9.02 23.54 12.54
N THR A 129 8.20 24.53 12.85
CA THR A 129 7.51 24.60 14.12
C THR A 129 6.50 23.44 14.25
N LYS A 130 6.04 23.17 15.48
CA LYS A 130 5.00 22.14 15.73
C LYS A 130 3.71 22.43 14.97
N GLU A 131 3.31 23.70 14.88
CA GLU A 131 2.10 24.13 14.18
C GLU A 131 2.22 23.88 12.67
N GLU A 132 3.34 24.29 12.06
CA GLU A 132 3.60 24.05 10.64
C GLU A 132 3.65 22.55 10.31
N PHE A 133 4.27 21.73 11.18
CA PHE A 133 4.29 20.29 11.01
C PHE A 133 2.88 19.67 11.01
N GLU A 134 2.03 20.04 11.97
CA GLU A 134 0.65 19.54 12.02
C GLU A 134 -0.21 20.05 10.85
N LYS A 135 0.03 21.28 10.38
CA LYS A 135 -0.61 21.82 9.17
C LYS A 135 -0.24 21.01 7.92
N ILE A 136 1.04 20.78 7.66
CA ILE A 136 1.49 20.00 6.50
C ILE A 136 0.97 18.56 6.60
N LYS A 137 0.99 17.96 7.79
CA LYS A 137 0.43 16.62 8.03
C LYS A 137 -1.07 16.56 7.73
N PHE A 138 -1.83 17.63 8.01
CA PHE A 138 -3.23 17.74 7.60
C PHE A 138 -3.37 17.85 6.07
N GLU A 139 -2.58 18.69 5.41
CA GLU A 139 -2.58 18.84 3.95
C GLU A 139 -2.26 17.52 3.24
N VAL A 140 -1.25 16.77 3.70
CA VAL A 140 -0.91 15.44 3.18
C VAL A 140 -2.09 14.46 3.32
N ARG A 141 -2.83 14.52 4.44
CA ARG A 141 -4.04 13.68 4.61
C ARG A 141 -5.14 14.08 3.63
N GLN A 142 -5.35 15.37 3.39
CA GLN A 142 -6.34 15.87 2.44
C GLN A 142 -5.98 15.50 1.00
N LEU A 143 -4.69 15.65 0.63
CA LEU A 143 -4.17 15.24 -0.66
C LEU A 143 -4.48 13.76 -0.94
N LYS A 144 -4.16 12.86 -0.02
CA LYS A 144 -4.44 11.43 -0.18
C LYS A 144 -5.94 11.14 -0.32
N LYS A 145 -6.78 11.76 0.50
CA LYS A 145 -8.24 11.59 0.43
C LYS A 145 -8.80 12.06 -0.91
N ARG A 146 -8.34 13.22 -1.39
CA ARG A 146 -8.74 13.80 -2.66
C ARG A 146 -8.34 12.89 -3.83
N LEU A 147 -7.07 12.50 -3.92
CA LEU A 147 -6.58 11.60 -4.96
C LEU A 147 -7.35 10.28 -5.01
N LEU A 148 -7.56 9.64 -3.85
CA LEU A 148 -8.31 8.38 -3.80
C LEU A 148 -9.75 8.55 -4.27
N LYS A 149 -10.43 9.62 -3.83
CA LYS A 149 -11.81 9.92 -4.23
C LYS A 149 -11.90 10.15 -5.74
N ASP A 150 -11.03 11.00 -6.28
CA ASP A 150 -11.05 11.39 -7.69
C ASP A 150 -10.79 10.17 -8.59
N ILE A 151 -9.78 9.36 -8.27
CA ILE A 151 -9.49 8.11 -9.01
C ILE A 151 -10.63 7.11 -8.89
N LYS A 152 -11.26 6.95 -7.71
CA LYS A 152 -12.42 6.07 -7.54
C LYS A 152 -13.58 6.47 -8.44
N VAL A 153 -13.85 7.77 -8.58
CA VAL A 153 -14.88 8.28 -9.50
C VAL A 153 -14.48 8.02 -10.96
N SER A 154 -13.23 8.24 -11.35
CA SER A 154 -12.78 7.91 -12.71
C SER A 154 -12.91 6.41 -13.01
N ARG A 155 -12.61 5.53 -12.03
CA ARG A 155 -12.70 4.08 -12.19
C ARG A 155 -14.13 3.53 -12.24
N SER A 156 -15.14 4.29 -11.80
CA SER A 156 -16.54 3.93 -12.04
C SER A 156 -17.00 4.24 -13.47
N GLN A 157 -16.23 5.04 -14.23
CA GLN A 157 -16.54 5.43 -15.61
C GLN A 157 -15.71 4.66 -16.64
N SER A 158 -14.42 4.44 -16.36
CA SER A 158 -13.51 3.72 -17.25
C SER A 158 -12.42 3.00 -16.46
N LYS A 159 -11.87 1.92 -17.03
CA LYS A 159 -10.72 1.22 -16.46
C LYS A 159 -9.43 2.05 -16.61
N GLY A 160 -8.46 1.80 -15.73
CA GLY A 160 -7.12 2.39 -15.79
C GLY A 160 -6.15 1.55 -16.59
N GLU A 161 -5.03 2.14 -16.98
CA GLU A 161 -4.01 1.46 -17.79
C GLU A 161 -3.02 0.67 -16.94
N ARG A 162 -2.69 1.20 -15.76
CA ARG A 162 -1.67 0.66 -14.86
C ARG A 162 -1.97 1.02 -13.40
N VAL A 163 -1.63 0.11 -12.48
CA VAL A 163 -1.62 0.39 -11.04
C VAL A 163 -0.32 1.10 -10.63
N TYR A 164 -0.45 2.19 -9.88
CA TYR A 164 0.66 2.94 -9.31
C TYR A 164 0.59 2.95 -7.79
N GLN A 165 1.75 2.82 -7.14
CA GLN A 165 1.88 2.96 -5.69
C GLN A 165 2.41 4.36 -5.35
N LEU A 166 1.60 5.17 -4.66
CA LEU A 166 2.01 6.48 -4.15
C LEU A 166 2.39 6.40 -2.67
N ASN A 167 3.61 6.81 -2.38
CA ASN A 167 4.18 6.85 -1.04
C ASN A 167 4.47 8.30 -0.65
N ILE A 168 3.93 8.76 0.49
CA ILE A 168 4.21 10.08 1.06
C ILE A 168 4.56 9.90 2.53
N GLN A 169 5.77 10.31 2.93
CA GLN A 169 6.22 10.25 4.32
C GLN A 169 6.66 11.64 4.80
N LEU A 170 6.15 12.03 5.97
CA LEU A 170 6.58 13.21 6.71
C LEU A 170 6.92 12.75 8.13
N PHE A 171 8.17 12.89 8.53
CA PHE A 171 8.67 12.44 9.82
C PHE A 171 9.82 13.34 10.31
N PRO A 172 9.99 13.50 11.64
CA PRO A 172 11.14 14.21 12.18
C PRO A 172 12.41 13.37 11.97
N VAL A 173 13.49 14.05 11.58
CA VAL A 173 14.85 13.47 11.47
C VAL A 173 15.81 13.97 12.57
N SER A 174 15.37 14.95 13.36
CA SER A 174 16.12 15.53 14.48
C SER A 174 15.23 15.68 15.71
N ASN A 175 15.85 15.71 16.89
CA ASN A 175 15.17 16.07 18.13
C ASN A 175 15.08 17.60 18.27
N THR A 176 14.19 18.08 19.14
CA THR A 176 14.22 19.46 19.63
C THR A 176 15.48 19.68 20.48
N ILE A 177 16.13 20.83 20.32
CA ILE A 177 17.26 21.21 21.19
C ILE A 177 16.68 21.72 22.51
N GLU A 178 17.06 21.09 23.63
CA GLU A 178 16.64 21.52 24.96
C GLU A 178 17.06 22.98 25.22
N GLY A 179 16.13 23.81 25.72
CA GLY A 179 16.37 25.22 26.00
C GLY A 179 16.13 26.20 24.83
N ALA A 180 15.83 25.71 23.62
CA ALA A 180 15.54 26.57 22.46
C ALA A 180 14.07 27.06 22.39
N SER A 181 13.20 26.59 23.28
CA SER A 181 11.81 27.04 23.38
C SER A 181 11.70 28.17 24.41
N GLN A 182 11.82 29.41 23.95
CA GLN A 182 11.29 30.61 24.62
C GLN A 182 10.24 31.24 23.71
#